data_AF-G9WSU8-F1
#
_entry.id   AF-G9WSU8-F1
#
_cell.length_a   1.000
_cell.length_b   1.000
_cell.length_c   1.000
_cell.angle_alpha   90.00
_cell.angle_beta   90.00
_cell.angle_gamma   90.00
#
_symmetry.space_group_name_H-M   'P 1'
#
loop_
_entity.id
_entity.type
_entity.pdbx_description
1 polymer ?
#
loop_
_entity_poly.entity_id
_entity_poly.type
_entity_poly.pdbx_seq_one_letter_code
_entity_poly.pdbx_strand_id
1 'polypeptide(L)'
;MYSREKLKKLREARGLTQYELAKIAGISVVTLNKIESSDLAKPFSKTLDKIAQALGVGIEELSESERKSSPDVFSEINAAICSRAKVIADLMGIDSFMFAYIQKQLDIFRRDLGHFFGISDSILLEAVLFSGASWSRPGNTTHESHFPEVLGDLLALQGISIPVDRKNIIIDTEDKIEEYAKARCVYGICNREGELLRIGETIDLPRRFHEHISKLKKEEYPSMKKYLKGTAQFRIDYHFKLLALEPEKLSGLQSATWRYYAETKLILEEKTYLKGNSYNGKAIVTGDTLIPEHVQKEMIKYYHNIEL
;
A
#
# COMPACT_ATOMS: atom_id res chain seq x y z
N MET A 1 -23.58 25.56 -21.96
CA MET A 1 -23.24 25.96 -20.56
C MET A 1 -22.49 27.28 -20.66
N TYR A 2 -22.85 28.31 -19.87
CA TYR A 2 -22.23 29.65 -19.98
C TYR A 2 -20.93 29.72 -19.16
N SER A 3 -20.01 30.61 -19.52
CA SER A 3 -18.77 30.87 -18.79
C SER A 3 -18.84 32.19 -18.05
N ARG A 4 -18.78 32.16 -16.71
CA ARG A 4 -18.79 33.36 -15.86
C ARG A 4 -17.59 34.28 -16.14
N GLU A 5 -16.42 33.70 -16.42
CA GLU A 5 -15.19 34.45 -16.67
C GLU A 5 -15.29 35.21 -17.99
N LYS A 6 -15.88 34.58 -19.01
CA LYS A 6 -16.08 35.20 -20.32
C LYS A 6 -17.11 36.33 -20.24
N LEU A 7 -18.21 36.12 -19.51
CA LEU A 7 -19.20 37.15 -19.23
C LEU A 7 -18.57 38.36 -18.53
N LYS A 8 -17.79 38.12 -17.46
CA LYS A 8 -17.09 39.17 -16.71
C LYS A 8 -16.12 39.95 -17.61
N LYS A 9 -15.31 39.24 -18.41
CA LYS A 9 -14.39 39.86 -19.38
C LYS A 9 -15.12 40.70 -20.44
N LEU A 10 -16.25 40.22 -20.97
CA LEU A 10 -17.05 40.95 -21.95
C LEU A 10 -17.68 42.21 -21.37
N ARG A 11 -18.08 42.18 -20.08
CA ARG A 11 -18.58 43.34 -19.35
C ARG A 11 -17.47 44.37 -19.14
N GLU A 12 -16.31 43.92 -18.66
CA GLU A 12 -15.15 44.78 -18.39
C GLU A 12 -14.57 45.38 -19.67
N ALA A 13 -14.51 44.63 -20.76
CA ALA A 13 -14.09 45.12 -22.07
C ALA A 13 -15.01 46.22 -22.63
N ARG A 14 -16.27 46.26 -22.18
CA ARG A 14 -17.24 47.32 -22.52
C ARG A 14 -17.24 48.47 -21.52
N GLY A 15 -16.36 48.43 -20.51
CA GLY A 15 -16.29 49.47 -19.47
C GLY A 15 -17.52 49.54 -18.57
N LEU A 16 -18.36 48.50 -18.55
CA LEU A 16 -19.61 48.51 -17.79
C LEU A 16 -19.38 48.03 -16.36
N THR A 17 -19.98 48.71 -15.39
CA THR A 17 -20.14 48.20 -14.03
C THR A 17 -21.20 47.09 -13.97
N GLN A 18 -21.23 46.28 -12.91
CA GLN A 18 -22.30 45.30 -12.69
C GLN A 18 -23.68 45.98 -12.61
N TYR A 19 -23.75 47.17 -12.01
CA TYR A 19 -25.00 47.94 -11.94
C TYR A 19 -25.51 48.32 -13.34
N GLU A 20 -24.62 48.85 -14.19
CA GLU A 20 -24.96 49.29 -15.53
C GLU A 20 -25.37 48.11 -16.42
N LEU A 21 -24.63 47.01 -16.40
CA LEU A 21 -25.00 45.83 -17.19
C LEU A 21 -26.35 45.25 -16.74
N ALA A 22 -26.59 45.15 -15.44
CA ALA A 22 -27.86 44.65 -14.91
C ALA A 22 -29.04 45.55 -15.34
N LYS A 23 -28.84 46.88 -15.33
CA LYS A 23 -29.83 47.86 -15.78
C LYS A 23 -30.14 47.72 -17.27
N ILE A 24 -29.12 47.57 -18.12
CA ILE A 24 -29.29 47.39 -19.58
C ILE A 24 -29.98 46.05 -19.88
N ALA A 25 -29.59 44.97 -19.17
CA ALA A 25 -30.19 43.64 -19.34
C ALA A 25 -31.59 43.51 -18.72
N GLY A 26 -32.07 44.49 -17.95
CA GLY A 26 -33.36 44.41 -17.27
C GLY A 26 -33.42 43.26 -16.26
N ILE A 27 -32.35 43.06 -15.49
CA ILE A 27 -32.24 42.09 -14.39
C ILE A 27 -31.78 42.80 -13.11
N SER A 28 -31.93 42.17 -11.95
CA SER A 28 -31.42 42.74 -10.71
C SER A 28 -29.89 42.64 -10.63
N VAL A 29 -29.27 43.64 -10.01
CA VAL A 29 -27.81 43.66 -9.77
C VAL A 29 -27.38 42.48 -8.92
N VAL A 30 -28.21 42.06 -7.96
CA VAL A 30 -27.99 40.87 -7.12
C VAL A 30 -27.96 39.60 -7.97
N THR A 31 -28.86 39.46 -8.95
CA THR A 31 -28.86 38.32 -9.87
C THR A 31 -27.60 38.31 -10.73
N LEU A 32 -27.18 39.46 -11.29
CA LEU A 32 -25.95 39.54 -12.07
C LEU A 32 -24.72 39.22 -11.21
N ASN A 33 -24.64 39.75 -9.99
CA ASN A 33 -23.54 39.48 -9.07
C ASN A 33 -23.46 37.99 -8.72
N LYS A 34 -24.61 37.33 -8.47
CA LYS A 34 -24.66 35.89 -8.22
C LYS A 34 -24.17 35.06 -9.42
N ILE A 35 -24.51 35.48 -10.64
CA ILE A 35 -24.06 34.86 -11.90
C ILE A 35 -22.54 35.03 -12.09
N GLU A 36 -21.98 36.21 -11.78
CA GLU A 36 -20.54 36.47 -11.92
C GLU A 36 -19.69 35.85 -10.79
N SER A 37 -20.27 35.63 -9.61
CA SER A 37 -19.49 35.26 -8.41
C SER A 37 -19.58 33.78 -8.02
N SER A 38 -20.57 33.01 -8.49
CA SER A 38 -20.78 31.62 -8.06
C SER A 38 -20.81 30.61 -9.21
N ASP A 39 -19.97 29.57 -9.12
CA ASP A 39 -19.97 28.43 -10.04
C ASP A 39 -21.23 27.57 -9.96
N LEU A 40 -22.01 27.71 -8.88
CA LEU A 40 -23.26 26.98 -8.66
C LEU A 40 -24.49 27.75 -9.16
N ALA A 41 -24.31 28.96 -9.71
CA ALA A 41 -25.40 29.73 -10.27
C ALA A 41 -25.94 29.06 -11.55
N LYS A 42 -27.22 28.65 -11.51
CA LYS A 42 -27.95 28.10 -12.65
C LYS A 42 -28.98 29.13 -13.16
N PRO A 43 -28.54 30.19 -13.88
CA PRO A 43 -29.46 31.15 -14.47
C PRO A 43 -30.34 30.49 -15.53
N PHE A 44 -31.59 30.92 -15.65
CA PHE A 44 -32.45 30.50 -16.74
C PHE A 44 -31.91 31.02 -18.08
N SER A 45 -32.13 30.27 -19.16
CA SER A 45 -31.72 30.66 -20.53
C SER A 45 -32.15 32.09 -20.89
N LYS A 46 -33.42 32.44 -20.60
CA LYS A 46 -33.97 33.80 -20.78
C LYS A 46 -33.17 34.89 -20.07
N THR A 47 -32.50 34.58 -18.96
CA THR A 47 -31.66 35.53 -18.22
C THR A 47 -30.32 35.71 -18.92
N LEU A 48 -29.74 34.63 -19.44
CA LEU A 48 -28.52 34.68 -20.24
C LEU A 48 -28.74 35.40 -21.58
N ASP A 49 -29.89 35.20 -22.23
CA ASP A 49 -30.26 35.90 -23.47
C ASP A 49 -30.30 37.41 -23.26
N LYS A 50 -30.92 37.86 -22.17
CA LYS A 50 -30.97 39.29 -21.79
C LYS A 50 -29.58 39.87 -21.57
N ILE A 51 -28.69 39.13 -20.92
CA ILE A 51 -27.30 39.55 -20.68
C ILE A 51 -26.52 39.61 -22.00
N ALA A 52 -26.68 38.61 -22.87
CA ALA A 52 -26.04 38.58 -24.20
C ALA A 52 -26.47 39.78 -25.04
N GLN A 53 -27.77 40.07 -25.08
CA GLN A 53 -28.34 41.23 -25.77
C GLN A 53 -27.81 42.55 -25.21
N ALA A 54 -27.73 42.68 -23.87
CA ALA A 54 -27.18 43.88 -23.22
C ALA A 54 -25.69 44.08 -23.50
N LEU A 55 -24.96 42.99 -23.71
CA LEU A 55 -23.58 43.01 -24.17
C LEU A 55 -23.50 43.14 -25.71
N GLY A 56 -24.59 43.05 -26.47
CA GLY A 56 -24.53 43.08 -27.94
C GLY A 56 -23.73 41.92 -28.54
N VAL A 57 -23.80 40.74 -27.91
CA VAL A 57 -23.17 39.50 -28.37
C VAL A 57 -24.21 38.40 -28.57
N GLY A 58 -23.91 37.39 -29.38
CA GLY A 58 -24.73 36.17 -29.44
C GLY A 58 -24.63 35.35 -28.15
N ILE A 59 -25.66 34.59 -27.78
CA ILE A 59 -25.60 33.71 -26.59
C ILE A 59 -24.47 32.65 -26.68
N GLU A 60 -24.13 32.25 -27.90
CA GLU A 60 -22.96 31.43 -28.26
C GLU A 60 -21.65 32.03 -27.70
N GLU A 61 -21.51 33.36 -27.73
CA GLU A 61 -20.33 34.06 -27.21
C GLU A 61 -20.26 34.07 -25.69
N LEU A 62 -21.37 33.87 -24.97
CA LEU A 62 -21.35 33.66 -23.51
C LEU A 62 -20.95 32.24 -23.14
N SER A 63 -20.99 31.31 -24.10
CA SER A 63 -20.59 29.93 -23.89
C SER A 63 -19.09 29.76 -24.11
N GLU A 64 -18.51 28.75 -23.47
CA GLU A 64 -17.21 28.25 -23.94
C GLU A 64 -17.42 27.76 -25.37
N SER A 65 -16.80 28.46 -26.33
CA SER A 65 -16.40 27.75 -27.55
C SER A 65 -15.51 26.64 -27.03
N GLU A 66 -15.85 25.38 -27.30
CA GLU A 66 -14.96 24.26 -27.07
C GLU A 66 -13.64 24.58 -27.79
N ARG A 67 -12.71 25.22 -27.08
CA ARG A 67 -11.32 24.88 -27.28
C ARG A 67 -11.36 23.39 -27.04
N LYS A 68 -11.16 22.60 -28.09
CA LYS A 68 -10.79 21.21 -27.96
C LYS A 68 -9.66 21.20 -26.93
N SER A 69 -10.01 20.96 -25.66
CA SER A 69 -9.04 20.44 -24.74
C SER A 69 -8.58 19.18 -25.46
N SER A 70 -7.26 19.01 -25.57
CA SER A 70 -6.67 17.71 -25.83
C SER A 70 -7.56 16.63 -25.19
N PRO A 71 -7.88 15.55 -25.91
CA PRO A 71 -8.78 14.50 -25.41
C PRO A 71 -8.40 14.24 -23.96
N ASP A 72 -9.40 14.31 -23.07
CA ASP A 72 -9.17 14.38 -21.63
C ASP A 72 -8.13 13.34 -21.27
N VAL A 73 -6.92 13.80 -20.98
CA VAL A 73 -5.76 12.93 -20.80
C VAL A 73 -6.07 11.93 -19.71
N PHE A 74 -6.90 12.35 -18.74
CA PHE A 74 -7.46 11.49 -17.71
C PHE A 74 -8.36 10.39 -18.27
N SER A 75 -9.29 10.69 -19.16
CA SER A 75 -10.13 9.68 -19.85
C SER A 75 -9.32 8.72 -20.71
N GLU A 76 -8.30 9.20 -21.44
CA GLU A 76 -7.44 8.36 -22.27
C GLU A 76 -6.54 7.47 -21.42
N ILE A 77 -5.96 8.03 -20.34
CA ILE A 77 -5.20 7.27 -19.34
C ILE A 77 -6.11 6.24 -18.68
N ASN A 78 -7.33 6.61 -18.26
CA ASN A 78 -8.27 5.68 -17.66
C ASN A 78 -8.67 4.57 -18.63
N ALA A 79 -8.94 4.88 -19.90
CA ALA A 79 -9.24 3.89 -20.91
C ALA A 79 -8.05 2.94 -21.16
N ALA A 80 -6.83 3.47 -21.22
CA ALA A 80 -5.61 2.69 -21.36
C ALA A 80 -5.34 1.81 -20.14
N ILE A 81 -5.56 2.31 -18.92
CA ILE A 81 -5.45 1.56 -17.67
C ILE A 81 -6.52 0.45 -17.63
N CYS A 82 -7.78 0.74 -17.98
CA CYS A 82 -8.84 -0.28 -18.05
C CYS A 82 -8.51 -1.36 -19.09
N SER A 83 -7.99 -0.98 -20.27
CA SER A 83 -7.55 -1.93 -21.28
C SER A 83 -6.41 -2.81 -20.77
N ARG A 84 -5.39 -2.22 -20.12
CA ARG A 84 -4.28 -2.97 -19.50
C ARG A 84 -4.75 -3.87 -18.36
N ALA A 85 -5.65 -3.38 -17.50
CA ALA A 85 -6.22 -4.17 -16.41
C ALA A 85 -6.98 -5.39 -16.95
N LYS A 86 -7.70 -5.24 -18.07
CA LYS A 86 -8.35 -6.36 -18.76
C LYS A 86 -7.34 -7.36 -19.31
N VAL A 87 -6.27 -6.89 -19.95
CA VAL A 87 -5.18 -7.77 -20.43
C VAL A 87 -4.53 -8.51 -19.26
N ILE A 88 -4.22 -7.83 -18.16
CA ILE A 88 -3.64 -8.44 -16.95
C ILE A 88 -4.63 -9.46 -16.37
N ALA A 89 -5.91 -9.13 -16.28
CA ALA A 89 -6.94 -10.05 -15.81
C ALA A 89 -7.03 -11.29 -16.70
N ASP A 90 -7.07 -11.14 -18.03
CA ASP A 90 -7.08 -12.25 -18.97
C ASP A 90 -5.80 -13.11 -18.85
N LEU A 91 -4.63 -12.48 -18.68
CA LEU A 91 -3.33 -13.13 -18.56
C LEU A 91 -3.17 -13.87 -17.22
N MET A 92 -3.80 -13.35 -16.16
CA MET A 92 -3.87 -13.97 -14.84
C MET A 92 -5.07 -14.91 -14.67
N GLY A 93 -5.93 -15.05 -15.68
CA GLY A 93 -7.15 -15.85 -15.61
C GLY A 93 -8.22 -15.32 -14.65
N ILE A 94 -8.19 -14.03 -14.32
CA ILE A 94 -9.12 -13.35 -13.42
C ILE A 94 -10.40 -12.98 -14.18
N ASP A 95 -11.48 -13.73 -13.94
CA ASP A 95 -12.82 -13.42 -14.44
C ASP A 95 -13.45 -12.19 -13.77
N SER A 96 -14.56 -11.70 -14.33
CA SER A 96 -15.26 -10.50 -13.84
C SER A 96 -15.77 -10.62 -12.41
N PHE A 97 -16.05 -11.84 -11.95
CA PHE A 97 -16.53 -12.10 -10.60
C PHE A 97 -15.38 -12.06 -9.59
N MET A 98 -14.23 -12.65 -9.92
CA MET A 98 -13.01 -12.52 -9.13
C MET A 98 -12.56 -11.06 -9.06
N PHE A 99 -12.65 -10.30 -10.15
CA PHE A 99 -12.33 -8.88 -10.14
C PHE A 99 -13.25 -8.05 -9.23
N ALA A 100 -14.57 -8.28 -9.29
CA ALA A 100 -15.52 -7.61 -8.40
C ALA A 100 -15.27 -7.96 -6.92
N TYR A 101 -14.86 -9.20 -6.64
CA TYR A 101 -14.47 -9.62 -5.30
C TYR A 101 -13.19 -8.92 -4.83
N ILE A 102 -12.17 -8.84 -5.69
CA ILE A 102 -10.94 -8.09 -5.45
C ILE A 102 -11.25 -6.63 -5.11
N GLN A 103 -12.13 -5.97 -5.88
CA GLN A 103 -12.50 -4.57 -5.60
C GLN A 103 -13.12 -4.40 -4.20
N LYS A 104 -14.04 -5.30 -3.83
CA LYS A 104 -14.64 -5.28 -2.48
C LYS A 104 -13.61 -5.50 -1.37
N GLN A 105 -12.65 -6.39 -1.59
CA GLN A 105 -11.55 -6.63 -0.64
C GLN A 105 -10.63 -5.41 -0.55
N LEU A 106 -10.31 -4.78 -1.69
CA LEU A 106 -9.49 -3.56 -1.73
C LEU A 106 -10.12 -2.41 -0.94
N ASP A 107 -11.44 -2.25 -0.95
CA ASP A 107 -12.10 -1.24 -0.12
C ASP A 107 -11.89 -1.48 1.38
N ILE A 108 -11.92 -2.75 1.80
CA ILE A 108 -11.62 -3.17 3.19
C ILE A 108 -10.15 -2.91 3.51
N PHE A 109 -9.24 -3.33 2.63
CA PHE A 109 -7.80 -3.14 2.84
C PHE A 109 -7.41 -1.67 2.83
N ARG A 110 -8.00 -0.84 1.95
CA ARG A 110 -7.80 0.61 1.94
C ARG A 110 -8.19 1.22 3.29
N ARG A 111 -9.34 0.82 3.81
CA ARG A 111 -9.85 1.32 5.09
C ARG A 111 -8.98 0.88 6.27
N ASP A 112 -8.66 -0.41 6.34
CA ASP A 112 -8.09 -1.02 7.53
C ASP A 112 -6.55 -0.99 7.56
N LEU A 113 -5.90 -1.00 6.38
CA LEU A 113 -4.44 -1.04 6.22
C LEU A 113 -3.93 0.22 5.52
N GLY A 114 -4.57 0.64 4.42
CA GLY A 114 -4.27 1.84 3.65
C GLY A 114 -4.13 3.09 4.51
N HIS A 115 -5.23 3.48 5.16
CA HIS A 115 -5.25 4.65 6.05
C HIS A 115 -4.38 4.49 7.29
N PHE A 116 -4.23 3.27 7.82
CA PHE A 116 -3.47 3.03 9.05
C PHE A 116 -1.96 3.16 8.82
N PHE A 117 -1.43 2.51 7.78
CA PHE A 117 0.01 2.53 7.46
C PHE A 117 0.41 3.68 6.52
N GLY A 118 -0.55 4.45 6.00
CA GLY A 118 -0.28 5.53 5.04
C GLY A 118 0.16 5.01 3.67
N ILE A 119 -0.39 3.87 3.24
CA ILE A 119 0.01 3.16 2.02
C ILE A 119 -1.00 3.40 0.90
N SER A 120 -0.50 3.46 -0.33
CA SER A 120 -1.30 3.78 -1.51
C SER A 120 -2.11 2.58 -2.03
N ASP A 121 -3.19 2.86 -2.75
CA ASP A 121 -4.01 1.86 -3.42
C ASP A 121 -3.21 0.98 -4.39
N SER A 122 -2.16 1.52 -5.03
CA SER A 122 -1.34 0.75 -5.96
C SER A 122 -0.56 -0.36 -5.28
N ILE A 123 -0.04 -0.12 -4.07
CA ILE A 123 0.68 -1.15 -3.29
C ILE A 123 -0.31 -2.23 -2.81
N LEU A 124 -1.51 -1.81 -2.39
CA LEU A 124 -2.56 -2.76 -2.00
C LEU A 124 -2.98 -3.65 -3.18
N LEU A 125 -3.12 -3.07 -4.37
CA LEU A 125 -3.42 -3.82 -5.59
C LEU A 125 -2.29 -4.80 -5.93
N GLU A 126 -1.04 -4.35 -5.85
CA GLU A 126 0.14 -5.21 -6.08
C GLU A 126 0.18 -6.39 -5.10
N ALA A 127 -0.09 -6.16 -3.81
CA ALA A 127 -0.21 -7.22 -2.82
C ALA A 127 -1.36 -8.20 -3.15
N VAL A 128 -2.48 -7.73 -3.69
CA VAL A 128 -3.55 -8.63 -4.16
C VAL A 128 -3.06 -9.53 -5.29
N LEU A 129 -2.29 -9.01 -6.23
CA LEU A 129 -1.80 -9.76 -7.39
C LEU A 129 -0.82 -10.88 -7.00
N PHE A 130 0.05 -10.63 -6.02
CA PHE A 130 1.00 -11.64 -5.55
C PHE A 130 0.40 -12.62 -4.53
N SER A 131 -0.66 -12.22 -3.85
CA SER A 131 -1.29 -13.05 -2.83
C SER A 131 -2.42 -13.91 -3.40
N GLY A 132 -2.88 -14.87 -2.59
CA GLY A 132 -4.05 -15.67 -2.87
C GLY A 132 -5.37 -14.92 -2.96
N ALA A 133 -5.38 -13.62 -2.68
CA ALA A 133 -6.52 -12.76 -2.88
C ALA A 133 -6.93 -12.67 -4.37
N SER A 134 -5.97 -12.75 -5.30
CA SER A 134 -6.26 -12.62 -6.74
C SER A 134 -7.04 -13.80 -7.34
N TRP A 135 -7.02 -14.97 -6.70
CA TRP A 135 -7.80 -16.16 -7.08
C TRP A 135 -8.85 -16.57 -6.04
N SER A 136 -9.12 -15.72 -5.05
CA SER A 136 -10.11 -15.98 -4.00
C SER A 136 -11.55 -15.80 -4.50
N ARG A 137 -12.48 -16.63 -3.99
CA ARG A 137 -13.92 -16.53 -4.24
C ARG A 137 -14.69 -16.24 -2.95
N PRO A 138 -15.96 -15.79 -3.02
CA PRO A 138 -16.80 -15.66 -1.84
C PRO A 138 -16.92 -16.99 -1.09
N GLY A 139 -16.56 -16.98 0.19
CA GLY A 139 -16.44 -18.18 1.03
C GLY A 139 -15.00 -18.51 1.41
N ASN A 140 -14.01 -18.07 0.61
CA ASN A 140 -12.61 -18.10 1.02
C ASN A 140 -12.37 -17.05 2.11
N THR A 141 -11.66 -17.44 3.17
CA THR A 141 -11.34 -16.51 4.25
C THR A 141 -10.11 -15.68 3.90
N THR A 142 -9.95 -14.51 4.50
CA THR A 142 -8.73 -13.69 4.38
C THR A 142 -7.48 -14.39 4.92
N HIS A 143 -7.61 -15.49 5.67
CA HIS A 143 -6.48 -16.33 6.06
C HIS A 143 -5.95 -17.19 4.93
N GLU A 144 -6.79 -17.59 3.98
CA GLU A 144 -6.38 -18.40 2.82
C GLU A 144 -5.72 -17.55 1.73
N SER A 145 -5.88 -16.22 1.80
CA SER A 145 -5.33 -15.33 0.80
C SER A 145 -3.86 -14.99 1.02
N HIS A 146 -3.30 -15.18 2.22
CA HIS A 146 -1.94 -14.72 2.55
C HIS A 146 -1.67 -13.23 2.25
N PHE A 147 -2.73 -12.42 2.18
CA PHE A 147 -2.62 -11.02 1.80
C PHE A 147 -1.78 -10.18 2.77
N PRO A 148 -1.98 -10.23 4.10
CA PRO A 148 -1.20 -9.40 5.01
C PRO A 148 0.29 -9.80 5.03
N GLU A 149 0.61 -11.08 4.83
CA GLU A 149 1.97 -11.59 4.71
C GLU A 149 2.68 -10.94 3.51
N VAL A 150 2.09 -11.08 2.32
CA VAL A 150 2.60 -10.50 1.07
C VAL A 150 2.70 -8.99 1.16
N LEU A 151 1.69 -8.32 1.73
CA LEU A 151 1.72 -6.88 1.89
C LEU A 151 2.87 -6.44 2.79
N GLY A 152 3.07 -7.10 3.93
CA GLY A 152 4.17 -6.79 4.85
C GLY A 152 5.53 -6.90 4.15
N ASP A 153 5.73 -8.00 3.43
CA ASP A 153 6.96 -8.26 2.68
C ASP A 153 7.19 -7.21 1.57
N LEU A 154 6.17 -6.89 0.78
CA LEU A 154 6.25 -5.83 -0.24
C LEU A 154 6.62 -4.47 0.35
N LEU A 155 6.00 -4.09 1.47
CA LEU A 155 6.27 -2.80 2.12
C LEU A 155 7.74 -2.69 2.56
N ALA A 156 8.32 -3.78 3.06
CA ALA A 156 9.73 -3.81 3.44
C ALA A 156 10.67 -3.80 2.22
N LEU A 157 10.36 -4.61 1.19
CA LEU A 157 11.11 -4.65 -0.07
C LEU A 157 11.13 -3.28 -0.78
N GLN A 158 10.00 -2.56 -0.77
CA GLN A 158 9.86 -1.23 -1.36
C GLN A 158 10.43 -0.10 -0.50
N GLY A 159 11.00 -0.40 0.66
CA GLY A 159 11.61 0.60 1.54
C GLY A 159 10.62 1.56 2.20
N ILE A 160 9.34 1.16 2.31
CA ILE A 160 8.34 1.95 3.04
C ILE A 160 8.75 2.05 4.51
N SER A 161 8.65 3.25 5.09
CA SER A 161 9.08 3.50 6.47
C SER A 161 7.93 3.35 7.46
N ILE A 162 7.71 2.14 7.96
CA ILE A 162 6.84 1.87 9.10
C ILE A 162 7.72 1.75 10.38
N PRO A 163 7.31 2.36 11.51
CA PRO A 163 8.04 2.25 12.76
C PRO A 163 8.18 0.79 13.24
N VAL A 164 9.41 0.41 13.59
CA VAL A 164 9.74 -0.85 14.24
C VAL A 164 10.59 -0.52 15.46
N ASP A 165 9.99 -0.60 16.64
CA ASP A 165 10.71 -0.36 17.89
C ASP A 165 11.59 -1.57 18.21
N ARG A 166 12.91 -1.38 18.04
CA ARG A 166 13.89 -2.44 18.25
C ARG A 166 14.03 -2.74 19.74
N LYS A 167 13.74 -3.98 20.10
CA LYS A 167 14.10 -4.58 21.38
C LYS A 167 15.38 -5.39 21.23
N ASN A 168 16.10 -5.59 22.32
CA ASN A 168 17.31 -6.40 22.35
C ASN A 168 17.30 -7.29 23.59
N ILE A 169 16.19 -8.00 23.80
CA ILE A 169 15.99 -8.82 25.00
C ILE A 169 16.52 -10.22 24.71
N ILE A 170 17.53 -10.65 25.48
CA ILE A 170 18.13 -11.97 25.37
C ILE A 170 17.20 -12.99 26.04
N ILE A 171 16.80 -14.02 25.27
CA ILE A 171 16.00 -15.16 25.70
C ILE A 171 16.90 -16.42 25.68
N ASP A 172 17.51 -16.67 26.82
CA ASP A 172 18.49 -17.72 27.09
C ASP A 172 18.03 -18.71 28.16
N THR A 173 16.79 -18.61 28.64
CA THR A 173 16.20 -19.52 29.64
C THR A 173 14.74 -19.84 29.31
N GLU A 174 14.24 -20.98 29.82
CA GLU A 174 12.81 -21.36 29.76
C GLU A 174 11.96 -20.33 30.51
N ASP A 175 12.40 -19.88 31.68
CA ASP A 175 11.66 -18.88 32.47
C ASP A 175 11.42 -17.59 31.67
N LYS A 176 12.39 -17.16 30.86
CA LYS A 176 12.20 -16.03 29.94
C LYS A 176 11.30 -16.38 28.76
N ILE A 177 11.36 -17.60 28.23
CA ILE A 177 10.40 -18.05 27.20
C ILE A 177 8.97 -17.95 27.75
N GLU A 178 8.76 -18.34 29.01
CA GLU A 178 7.46 -18.24 29.69
C GLU A 178 7.06 -16.79 29.99
N GLU A 179 7.98 -15.95 30.46
CA GLU A 179 7.77 -14.51 30.68
C GLU A 179 7.23 -13.81 29.41
N TYR A 180 7.78 -14.17 28.25
CA TYR A 180 7.38 -13.62 26.95
C TYR A 180 6.47 -14.55 26.14
N ALA A 181 5.81 -15.52 26.78
CA ALA A 181 5.05 -16.56 26.07
C ALA A 181 3.95 -16.01 25.14
N LYS A 182 3.34 -14.88 25.53
CA LYS A 182 2.27 -14.21 24.78
C LYS A 182 2.77 -13.09 23.85
N ALA A 183 4.08 -12.91 23.74
CA ALA A 183 4.66 -11.87 22.92
C ALA A 183 4.45 -12.17 21.43
N ARG A 184 3.84 -11.22 20.73
CA ARG A 184 3.85 -11.15 19.27
C ARG A 184 5.06 -10.33 18.85
N CYS A 185 5.98 -10.93 18.10
CA CYS A 185 7.31 -10.38 17.99
C CYS A 185 8.05 -10.82 16.74
N VAL A 186 9.13 -10.09 16.46
CA VAL A 186 10.24 -10.55 15.62
C VAL A 186 11.38 -10.95 16.54
N TYR A 187 11.96 -12.12 16.29
CA TYR A 187 13.05 -12.68 17.06
C TYR A 187 14.24 -13.06 16.18
N GLY A 188 15.37 -13.29 16.82
CA GLY A 188 16.62 -13.73 16.23
C GLY A 188 17.16 -14.99 16.90
N ILE A 189 17.87 -15.81 16.14
CA ILE A 189 18.74 -16.88 16.63
C ILE A 189 20.17 -16.35 16.60
N CYS A 190 20.81 -16.28 17.76
CA CYS A 190 22.17 -15.78 17.91
C CYS A 190 23.12 -16.91 18.33
N ASN A 191 24.36 -16.91 17.83
CA ASN A 191 25.40 -17.80 18.36
C ASN A 191 25.88 -17.34 19.75
N ARG A 192 26.80 -18.09 20.36
CA ARG A 192 27.41 -17.76 21.65
C ARG A 192 28.13 -16.40 21.67
N GLU A 193 28.65 -15.97 20.54
CA GLU A 193 29.33 -14.66 20.39
C GLU A 193 28.35 -13.49 20.26
N GLY A 194 27.05 -13.78 20.20
CA GLY A 194 25.99 -12.78 20.00
C GLY A 194 25.77 -12.40 18.55
N GLU A 195 26.41 -13.10 17.59
CA GLU A 195 26.16 -12.90 16.16
C GLU A 195 24.74 -13.34 15.80
N LEU A 196 23.96 -12.43 15.23
CA LEU A 196 22.62 -12.72 14.72
C LEU A 196 22.72 -13.52 13.41
N LEU A 197 22.20 -14.74 13.43
CA LEU A 197 22.32 -15.71 12.35
C LEU A 197 21.05 -15.81 11.51
N ARG A 198 19.89 -15.83 12.17
CA ARG A 198 18.58 -16.01 11.54
C ARG A 198 17.55 -15.15 12.24
N ILE A 199 16.63 -14.56 11.49
CA ILE A 199 15.48 -13.81 11.99
C ILE A 199 14.19 -14.56 11.63
N GLY A 200 13.17 -14.42 12.48
CA GLY A 200 11.80 -14.78 12.13
C GLY A 200 10.76 -14.09 12.99
N GLU A 201 9.49 -14.22 12.64
CA GLU A 201 8.36 -13.72 13.43
C GLU A 201 7.56 -14.84 14.11
N THR A 202 6.85 -14.50 15.18
CA THR A 202 5.86 -15.40 15.79
C THR A 202 4.81 -14.66 16.62
N ILE A 203 3.66 -15.32 16.78
CA ILE A 203 2.62 -15.00 17.77
C ILE A 203 2.60 -15.95 18.97
N ASP A 204 3.42 -17.00 18.92
CA ASP A 204 3.51 -18.08 19.89
C ASP A 204 4.98 -18.46 20.04
N LEU A 205 5.65 -17.74 20.96
CA LEU A 205 7.09 -17.85 21.18
C LEU A 205 7.49 -19.22 21.71
N PRO A 206 6.82 -19.80 22.74
CA PRO A 206 7.20 -21.11 23.27
C PRO A 206 7.16 -22.19 22.19
N ARG A 207 6.06 -22.29 21.42
CA ARG A 207 5.96 -23.26 20.33
C ARG A 207 7.06 -23.05 19.31
N ARG A 208 7.26 -21.80 18.87
CA ARG A 208 8.21 -21.48 17.81
C ARG A 208 9.66 -21.77 18.20
N PHE A 209 10.05 -21.50 19.44
CA PHE A 209 11.42 -21.74 19.89
C PHE A 209 11.70 -23.24 20.05
N HIS A 210 10.73 -24.01 20.57
CA HIS A 210 10.81 -25.47 20.60
C HIS A 210 10.95 -26.07 19.19
N GLU A 211 10.22 -25.55 18.21
CA GLU A 211 10.39 -25.93 16.80
C GLU A 211 11.82 -25.67 16.30
N HIS A 212 12.38 -24.48 16.56
CA HIS A 212 13.76 -24.16 16.15
C HIS A 212 14.80 -25.06 16.81
N ILE A 213 14.68 -25.31 18.12
CA ILE A 213 15.59 -26.19 18.84
C ILE A 213 15.56 -27.59 18.21
N SER A 214 14.36 -28.11 17.93
CA SER A 214 14.17 -29.41 17.28
C SER A 214 14.77 -29.44 15.86
N LYS A 215 14.50 -28.42 15.05
CA LYS A 215 14.99 -28.30 13.67
C LYS A 215 16.50 -28.15 13.59
N LEU A 216 17.11 -27.37 14.49
CA LEU A 216 18.57 -27.23 14.57
C LEU A 216 19.22 -28.56 14.94
N LYS A 217 18.66 -29.28 15.92
CA LYS A 217 19.16 -30.61 16.32
C LYS A 217 19.12 -31.63 15.18
N LYS A 218 18.07 -31.57 14.36
CA LYS A 218 17.91 -32.42 13.16
C LYS A 218 18.64 -31.88 11.92
N GLU A 219 19.30 -30.74 12.04
CA GLU A 219 19.98 -30.02 10.95
C GLU A 219 19.07 -29.71 9.74
N GLU A 220 17.80 -29.40 9.99
CA GLU A 220 16.79 -29.04 8.98
C GLU A 220 16.97 -27.63 8.41
N TYR A 221 17.95 -26.87 8.91
CA TYR A 221 18.38 -25.58 8.35
C TYR A 221 19.75 -25.73 7.69
N PRO A 222 19.82 -26.07 6.37
CA PRO A 222 21.10 -26.32 5.70
C PRO A 222 22.10 -25.17 5.81
N SER A 223 21.61 -23.93 5.70
CA SER A 223 22.42 -22.71 5.81
C SER A 223 22.98 -22.45 7.21
N MET A 224 22.35 -23.01 8.25
CA MET A 224 22.78 -22.86 9.64
C MET A 224 23.92 -23.79 9.99
N LYS A 225 24.17 -24.88 9.24
CA LYS A 225 25.21 -25.89 9.56
C LYS A 225 26.62 -25.32 9.68
N LYS A 226 26.92 -24.24 8.97
CA LYS A 226 28.21 -23.51 9.07
C LYS A 226 28.38 -22.74 10.37
N TYR A 227 27.28 -22.46 11.08
CA TYR A 227 27.27 -21.68 12.32
C TYR A 227 26.96 -22.52 13.55
N LEU A 228 25.98 -23.43 13.44
CA LEU A 228 25.50 -24.30 14.51
C LEU A 228 25.34 -25.72 13.98
N LYS A 229 26.11 -26.66 14.54
CA LYS A 229 25.99 -28.10 14.24
C LYS A 229 24.77 -28.69 14.94
N GLY A 230 24.29 -29.87 14.53
CA GLY A 230 23.17 -30.55 15.20
C GLY A 230 23.40 -30.89 16.67
N THR A 231 24.66 -30.90 17.12
CA THR A 231 25.05 -31.08 18.52
C THR A 231 25.00 -29.79 19.36
N ALA A 232 24.77 -28.64 18.74
CA ALA A 232 24.72 -27.35 19.43
C ALA A 232 23.57 -27.32 20.44
N GLN A 233 23.87 -26.85 21.65
CA GLN A 233 22.93 -26.81 22.76
C GLN A 233 22.38 -25.39 22.95
N PHE A 234 21.05 -25.29 23.07
CA PHE A 234 20.41 -24.06 23.49
C PHE A 234 20.99 -23.62 24.84
N ARG A 235 21.19 -22.31 25.03
CA ARG A 235 21.80 -21.65 26.20
C ARG A 235 23.32 -21.77 26.34
N ILE A 236 23.96 -22.66 25.57
CA ILE A 236 25.41 -22.86 25.61
C ILE A 236 26.03 -22.33 24.31
N ASP A 237 25.56 -22.86 23.18
CA ASP A 237 26.12 -22.56 21.85
C ASP A 237 25.31 -21.49 21.11
N TYR A 238 24.02 -21.37 21.45
CA TYR A 238 23.12 -20.38 20.87
C TYR A 238 22.02 -19.98 21.84
N HIS A 239 21.45 -18.80 21.62
CA HIS A 239 20.29 -18.30 22.36
C HIS A 239 19.35 -17.55 21.40
N PHE A 240 18.14 -17.27 21.86
CA PHE A 240 17.20 -16.45 21.12
C PHE A 240 17.26 -15.00 21.59
N LYS A 241 16.83 -14.09 20.74
CA LYS A 241 16.79 -12.66 21.05
C LYS A 241 15.49 -12.06 20.52
N LEU A 242 14.71 -11.39 21.35
CA LEU A 242 13.59 -10.57 20.88
C LEU A 242 14.15 -9.29 20.27
N LEU A 243 13.86 -9.09 18.98
CA LEU A 243 14.36 -7.99 18.16
C LEU A 243 13.35 -6.85 18.05
N ALA A 244 12.06 -7.16 18.05
CA ALA A 244 11.00 -6.16 18.05
C ALA A 244 9.72 -6.75 18.64
N LEU A 245 8.93 -5.91 19.32
CA LEU A 245 7.60 -6.27 19.81
C LEU A 245 6.54 -5.61 18.95
N GLU A 246 5.47 -6.35 18.67
CA GLU A 246 4.32 -5.82 17.96
C GLU A 246 3.69 -4.64 18.74
N PRO A 247 3.32 -3.55 18.06
CA PRO A 247 2.55 -2.46 18.66
C PRO A 247 1.24 -2.96 19.29
N GLU A 248 0.83 -2.32 20.39
CA GLU A 248 -0.46 -2.65 20.99
C GLU A 248 -1.64 -2.21 20.10
N LYS A 249 -2.78 -2.89 20.27
CA LYS A 249 -4.09 -2.53 19.68
C LYS A 249 -4.17 -2.61 18.14
N LEU A 250 -3.38 -3.47 17.52
CA LEU A 250 -3.54 -3.79 16.09
C LEU A 250 -4.70 -4.76 15.84
N SER A 251 -5.44 -4.55 14.75
CA SER A 251 -6.37 -5.56 14.22
C SER A 251 -5.61 -6.79 13.71
N GLY A 252 -6.30 -7.91 13.48
CA GLY A 252 -5.64 -9.14 12.99
C GLY A 252 -4.85 -8.92 11.68
N LEU A 253 -5.40 -8.17 10.74
CA LEU A 253 -4.74 -7.83 9.47
C LEU A 253 -3.53 -6.91 9.69
N GLN A 254 -3.67 -5.88 10.51
CA GLN A 254 -2.59 -4.94 10.82
C GLN A 254 -1.44 -5.64 11.54
N SER A 255 -1.78 -6.51 12.49
CA SER A 255 -0.88 -7.34 13.29
C SER A 255 -0.03 -8.25 12.39
N ALA A 256 -0.67 -9.01 11.49
CA ALA A 256 0.06 -9.85 10.52
C ALA A 256 0.93 -9.02 9.56
N THR A 257 0.37 -7.95 8.98
CA THR A 257 1.10 -7.07 8.04
C THR A 257 2.36 -6.48 8.69
N TRP A 258 2.24 -5.98 9.93
CA TRP A 258 3.37 -5.39 10.64
C TRP A 258 4.46 -6.41 10.96
N ARG A 259 4.12 -7.65 11.35
CA ARG A 259 5.12 -8.67 11.68
C ARG A 259 5.93 -9.12 10.46
N TYR A 260 5.28 -9.37 9.33
CA TYR A 260 5.98 -9.71 8.07
C TYR A 260 6.83 -8.55 7.58
N TYR A 261 6.29 -7.32 7.63
CA TYR A 261 7.09 -6.13 7.36
C TYR A 261 8.34 -6.04 8.24
N ALA A 262 8.18 -6.19 9.56
CA ALA A 262 9.27 -6.06 10.52
C ALA A 262 10.30 -7.19 10.38
N GLU A 263 9.86 -8.43 10.11
CA GLU A 263 10.75 -9.56 9.81
C GLU A 263 11.59 -9.27 8.57
N THR A 264 10.97 -8.98 7.43
CA THR A 264 11.65 -8.75 6.15
C THR A 264 12.59 -7.54 6.23
N LYS A 265 12.14 -6.44 6.86
CA LYS A 265 12.98 -5.27 7.10
C LYS A 265 14.23 -5.62 7.91
N LEU A 266 14.09 -6.34 9.02
CA LEU A 266 15.22 -6.69 9.87
C LEU A 266 16.15 -7.72 9.20
N ILE A 267 15.61 -8.64 8.37
CA ILE A 267 16.43 -9.55 7.55
C ILE A 267 17.33 -8.76 6.59
N LEU A 268 16.78 -7.73 5.92
CA LEU A 268 17.54 -6.86 5.02
C LEU A 268 18.59 -6.04 5.77
N GLU A 269 18.22 -5.40 6.87
CA GLU A 269 19.11 -4.55 7.68
C GLU A 269 20.27 -5.35 8.30
N GLU A 270 19.99 -6.52 8.86
CA GLU A 270 20.97 -7.39 9.54
C GLU A 270 21.65 -8.39 8.59
N LYS A 271 21.24 -8.39 7.31
CA LYS A 271 21.77 -9.23 6.24
C LYS A 271 21.75 -10.72 6.56
N THR A 272 20.76 -11.18 7.32
CA THR A 272 20.64 -12.60 7.69
C THR A 272 20.25 -13.48 6.50
N TYR A 273 19.80 -12.88 5.38
CA TYR A 273 19.62 -13.54 4.09
C TYR A 273 20.92 -14.10 3.49
N LEU A 274 22.10 -13.59 3.90
CA LEU A 274 23.42 -14.17 3.57
C LEU A 274 23.87 -15.25 4.58
N LYS A 275 23.09 -15.41 5.65
CA LYS A 275 23.36 -16.29 6.79
C LYS A 275 22.26 -17.35 6.88
N GLY A 276 21.64 -17.47 8.05
CA GLY A 276 20.69 -18.50 8.42
C GLY A 276 19.30 -18.36 7.82
N ASN A 277 18.94 -17.21 7.23
CA ASN A 277 17.69 -17.10 6.47
C ASN A 277 17.82 -17.73 5.06
N SER A 278 19.03 -17.87 4.51
CA SER A 278 19.21 -18.49 3.18
C SER A 278 18.70 -19.93 3.11
N TYR A 279 18.22 -20.35 1.93
CA TYR A 279 17.74 -21.71 1.66
C TYR A 279 18.34 -22.25 0.36
N ASN A 280 19.03 -23.39 0.41
CA ASN A 280 19.72 -24.00 -0.74
C ASN A 280 20.60 -23.00 -1.54
N GLY A 281 21.29 -22.12 -0.83
CA GLY A 281 22.15 -21.09 -1.43
C GLY A 281 21.40 -19.84 -1.95
N LYS A 282 20.07 -19.82 -1.87
CA LYS A 282 19.25 -18.65 -2.24
C LYS A 282 19.08 -17.71 -1.05
N ALA A 283 19.23 -16.41 -1.29
CA ALA A 283 18.87 -15.38 -0.33
C ALA A 283 17.34 -15.38 -0.13
N ILE A 284 16.91 -15.60 1.10
CA ILE A 284 15.49 -15.50 1.48
C ILE A 284 15.36 -14.25 2.33
N VAL A 285 14.61 -13.29 1.82
CA VAL A 285 14.34 -12.02 2.50
C VAL A 285 12.89 -11.92 2.97
N THR A 286 11.98 -12.65 2.34
CA THR A 286 10.55 -12.69 2.67
C THR A 286 10.21 -13.85 3.60
N GLY A 287 9.14 -13.69 4.39
CA GLY A 287 8.60 -14.74 5.25
C GLY A 287 7.89 -15.86 4.47
N ASP A 288 7.37 -15.54 3.29
CA ASP A 288 6.68 -16.45 2.38
C ASP A 288 7.30 -16.51 0.96
N THR A 289 6.73 -17.36 0.10
CA THR A 289 7.24 -17.62 -1.28
C THR A 289 6.30 -17.09 -2.37
N LEU A 290 5.33 -16.26 -2.02
CA LEU A 290 4.29 -15.81 -2.94
C LEU A 290 4.78 -14.68 -3.85
N ILE A 291 5.69 -13.83 -3.36
CA ILE A 291 6.38 -12.85 -4.20
C ILE A 291 7.45 -13.60 -5.02
N PRO A 292 7.40 -13.60 -6.37
CA PRO A 292 8.36 -14.33 -7.19
C PRO A 292 9.81 -13.88 -6.95
N GLU A 293 10.75 -14.83 -6.92
CA GLU A 293 12.17 -14.58 -6.62
C GLU A 293 12.78 -13.47 -7.51
N HIS A 294 12.43 -13.42 -8.80
CA HIS A 294 12.94 -12.39 -9.71
C HIS A 294 12.43 -10.99 -9.36
N VAL A 295 11.16 -10.86 -8.93
CA VAL A 295 10.58 -9.59 -8.48
C VAL A 295 11.26 -9.13 -7.19
N GLN A 296 11.47 -10.05 -6.24
CA GLN A 296 12.21 -9.73 -5.02
C GLN A 296 13.61 -9.19 -5.34
N LYS A 297 14.36 -9.84 -6.24
CA LYS A 297 15.70 -9.39 -6.67
C LYS A 297 15.67 -8.01 -7.31
N GLU A 298 14.71 -7.73 -8.18
CA GLU A 298 14.55 -6.41 -8.81
C GLU A 298 14.24 -5.32 -7.77
N MET A 299 13.32 -5.58 -6.84
CA MET A 299 12.99 -4.63 -5.77
C MET A 299 14.19 -4.37 -4.84
N ILE A 300 14.89 -5.42 -4.43
CA ILE A 300 16.06 -5.31 -3.55
C ILE A 300 17.18 -4.52 -4.23
N LYS A 301 17.43 -4.77 -5.52
CA LYS A 301 18.38 -3.99 -6.30
C LYS A 301 17.94 -2.52 -6.41
N TYR A 302 16.67 -2.26 -6.70
CA TYR A 302 16.15 -0.91 -6.92
C TYR A 302 16.10 -0.07 -5.63
N TYR A 303 15.54 -0.61 -4.55
CA TYR A 303 15.28 0.13 -3.31
C TYR A 303 16.44 0.08 -2.32
N HIS A 304 17.24 -1.00 -2.33
CA HIS A 304 18.30 -1.22 -1.33
C HIS A 304 19.71 -1.26 -1.94
N ASN A 305 19.84 -1.20 -3.28
CA ASN A 305 21.11 -1.29 -4.00
C ASN A 305 21.92 -2.56 -3.64
N ILE A 306 21.22 -3.67 -3.44
CA ILE A 306 21.80 -4.99 -3.15
C ILE A 306 21.63 -5.88 -4.39
N GLU A 307 22.71 -6.50 -4.84
CA GLU A 307 22.66 -7.54 -5.88
C GLU A 307 22.71 -8.94 -5.23
N LEU A 308 21.75 -9.80 -5.59
CA LEU A 308 21.53 -11.14 -5.04
C LEU A 308 21.64 -12.25 -6.11
#